data_AF-A0A9X3CYZ5-F1
#
_entry.id   AF-A0A9X3CYZ5-F1
#
_cell.length_a   1.000
_cell.length_b   1.000
_cell.length_c   1.000
_cell.angle_alpha   90.00
_cell.angle_beta   90.00
_cell.angle_gamma   90.00
#
_symmetry.space_group_name_H-M   'P 1'
#
loop_
_entity.id
_entity.type
_entity.pdbx_description
1 polymer ?
#
loop_
_entity_poly.entity_id
_entity_poly.type
_entity_poly.pdbx_seq_one_letter_code
_entity_poly.pdbx_strand_id
1 'polypeptide(L)'
;MATLQEINQHFDLNELERQLQTVLTFQDPVGYMQSNINWEIDKEDLDDTPELGQLTQIMAADLSANKMYGPWNPFQKFLNWFSRNRTAKKVKNGLCGIADEIQRLIDEEAELKKLLEAALLAIAAGIGIGAINPVLLTILVGILATMILKGVSSVCGF
;
A
#
# COMPACT_ATOMS: atom_id res chain seq x y z
N MET A 1 12.98 -18.32 2.84
CA MET A 1 12.28 -17.46 1.86
C MET A 1 10.87 -17.97 1.75
N ALA A 2 9.87 -17.09 1.81
CA ALA A 2 8.50 -17.52 1.61
C ALA A 2 8.34 -18.04 0.18
N THR A 3 7.63 -19.15 0.01
CA THR A 3 7.29 -19.67 -1.33
C THR A 3 5.93 -19.17 -1.77
N LEU A 4 5.65 -19.18 -3.07
CA LEU A 4 4.32 -18.87 -3.60
C LEU A 4 3.23 -19.78 -2.99
N GLN A 5 3.59 -21.03 -2.70
CA GLN A 5 2.70 -21.98 -2.03
C GLN A 5 2.38 -21.54 -0.59
N GLU A 6 3.38 -21.04 0.12
CA GLU A 6 3.22 -20.52 1.49
C GLU A 6 2.36 -19.26 1.52
N ILE A 7 2.56 -18.32 0.58
CA ILE A 7 1.68 -17.14 0.42
C ILE A 7 0.22 -17.56 0.21
N ASN A 8 -0.03 -18.50 -0.71
CA ASN A 8 -1.38 -19.01 -0.99
C ASN A 8 -2.02 -19.76 0.19
N GLN A 9 -1.23 -20.32 1.10
CA GLN A 9 -1.73 -20.99 2.29
C GLN A 9 -2.08 -20.01 3.42
N HIS A 10 -1.36 -18.88 3.48
CA HIS A 10 -1.49 -17.91 4.57
C HIS A 10 -2.45 -16.75 4.26
N PHE A 11 -2.64 -16.42 2.98
CA PHE A 11 -3.43 -15.26 2.56
C PHE A 11 -4.44 -15.65 1.48
N ASP A 12 -5.67 -15.14 1.63
CA ASP A 12 -6.68 -15.25 0.58
C ASP A 12 -6.36 -14.24 -0.53
N LEU A 13 -5.63 -14.70 -1.55
CA LEU A 13 -5.26 -13.86 -2.69
C LEU A 13 -6.46 -13.41 -3.52
N ASN A 14 -7.55 -14.18 -3.55
CA ASN A 14 -8.73 -13.80 -4.32
C ASN A 14 -9.45 -12.64 -3.62
N GLU A 15 -9.48 -12.65 -2.29
CA GLU A 15 -10.00 -11.52 -1.52
C GLU A 15 -9.13 -10.27 -1.66
N LEU A 16 -7.80 -10.40 -1.60
CA LEU A 16 -6.89 -9.27 -1.83
C LEU A 16 -7.01 -8.72 -3.25
N GLU A 17 -7.17 -9.58 -4.25
CA GLU A 17 -7.43 -9.19 -5.63
C GLU A 17 -8.74 -8.40 -5.76
N ARG A 18 -9.82 -8.88 -5.15
CA ARG A 18 -11.11 -8.18 -5.11
C ARG A 18 -11.00 -6.81 -4.45
N GLN A 19 -10.25 -6.72 -3.34
CA GLN A 19 -10.00 -5.46 -2.67
C GLN A 19 -9.21 -4.51 -3.57
N LEU A 20 -8.10 -4.95 -4.17
CA LEU A 20 -7.31 -4.14 -5.09
C LEU A 20 -8.15 -3.66 -6.28
N GLN A 21 -8.93 -4.54 -6.90
CA GLN A 21 -9.85 -4.17 -7.99
C GLN A 21 -10.87 -3.11 -7.54
N THR A 22 -11.40 -3.24 -6.34
CA THR A 22 -12.33 -2.26 -5.74
C THR A 22 -11.66 -0.90 -5.59
N VAL A 23 -10.44 -0.86 -5.07
CA VAL A 23 -9.67 0.39 -4.92
C VAL A 23 -9.39 1.03 -6.27
N LEU A 24 -8.99 0.26 -7.28
CA LEU A 24 -8.73 0.76 -8.63
C LEU A 24 -10.00 1.31 -9.30
N THR A 25 -11.14 0.67 -9.05
CA THR A 25 -12.45 1.12 -9.56
C THR A 25 -12.85 2.46 -8.96
N PHE A 26 -12.68 2.62 -7.64
CA PHE A 26 -13.02 3.87 -6.95
C PHE A 26 -11.93 4.95 -7.04
N GLN A 27 -10.72 4.57 -7.47
CA GLN A 27 -9.56 5.44 -7.53
C GLN A 27 -9.25 6.13 -6.19
N ASP A 28 -9.56 5.47 -5.07
CA ASP A 28 -9.38 6.03 -3.72
C ASP A 28 -8.57 5.10 -2.80
N PRO A 29 -7.25 4.98 -3.01
CA PRO A 29 -6.39 4.19 -2.15
C PRO A 29 -6.37 4.68 -0.70
N VAL A 30 -6.47 5.99 -0.48
CA VAL A 30 -6.45 6.61 0.85
C VAL A 30 -7.71 6.25 1.62
N GLY A 31 -8.87 6.42 0.99
CA GLY A 31 -10.16 6.08 1.61
C GLY A 31 -10.29 4.61 1.91
N TYR A 32 -9.81 3.73 1.03
CA TYR A 32 -9.72 2.30 1.31
C TYR A 32 -8.85 2.02 2.55
N MET A 33 -7.63 2.57 2.62
CA MET A 33 -6.74 2.32 3.76
C MET A 33 -7.33 2.84 5.07
N GLN A 34 -7.85 4.08 5.08
CA GLN A 34 -8.46 4.66 6.28
C GLN A 34 -9.64 3.81 6.78
N SER A 35 -10.48 3.33 5.88
CA SER A 35 -11.70 2.59 6.23
C SER A 35 -11.43 1.18 6.74
N ASN A 36 -10.27 0.60 6.40
CA ASN A 36 -9.91 -0.78 6.73
C ASN A 36 -8.81 -0.91 7.79
N ILE A 37 -8.21 0.19 8.25
CA ILE A 37 -7.20 0.19 9.31
C ILE A 37 -7.83 0.56 10.65
N ASN A 38 -7.77 -0.38 11.60
CA ASN A 38 -8.03 -0.07 13.00
C ASN A 38 -6.79 0.58 13.63
N TRP A 39 -6.73 1.91 13.55
CA TRP A 39 -5.62 2.73 14.05
C TRP A 39 -5.50 2.76 15.58
N GLU A 40 -6.50 2.28 16.33
CA GLU A 40 -6.36 2.12 17.79
C GLU A 40 -5.46 0.94 18.16
N ILE A 41 -5.42 -0.09 17.32
CA ILE A 41 -4.60 -1.29 17.50
C ILE A 41 -3.14 -1.03 17.06
N ASP A 42 -2.91 -0.08 16.16
CA ASP A 42 -1.59 0.14 15.52
C ASP A 42 -0.85 1.41 16.00
N LYS A 43 -1.13 1.89 17.21
CA LYS A 43 -0.47 3.11 17.75
C LYS A 43 1.00 2.90 18.12
N GLU A 44 1.42 1.67 18.36
CA GLU A 44 2.78 1.34 18.80
C GLU A 44 3.81 1.34 17.66
N ASP A 45 3.36 1.52 16.42
CA ASP A 45 4.17 1.36 15.21
C ASP A 45 4.53 2.67 14.50
N LEU A 46 4.54 3.77 15.27
CA LEU A 46 4.95 5.09 14.81
C LEU A 46 6.46 5.32 14.89
N ASP A 47 7.00 6.01 13.90
CA ASP A 47 8.33 6.62 13.85
C ASP A 47 8.24 8.09 14.32
N ASP A 48 9.34 8.58 14.88
CA ASP A 48 9.50 9.97 15.30
C ASP A 48 9.68 10.93 14.11
N THR A 49 9.98 10.38 12.92
CA THR A 49 10.19 11.17 11.70
C THR A 49 9.21 10.83 10.57
N PRO A 50 8.64 11.83 9.87
CA PRO A 50 7.80 11.61 8.71
C PRO A 50 8.66 11.26 7.48
N GLU A 51 8.59 10.03 7.00
CA GLU A 51 9.39 9.56 5.86
C GLU A 51 8.59 9.35 4.56
N LEU A 52 7.28 9.09 4.66
CA LEU A 52 6.44 8.86 3.47
C LEU A 52 5.80 10.14 2.94
N GLY A 53 6.38 11.32 3.22
CA GLY A 53 5.80 12.62 2.91
C GLY A 53 5.40 12.79 1.44
N GLN A 54 6.29 12.39 0.51
CA GLN A 54 6.00 12.46 -0.93
C GLN A 54 4.89 11.47 -1.34
N LEU A 55 4.93 10.25 -0.83
CA LEU A 55 3.89 9.24 -1.12
C LEU A 55 2.52 9.71 -0.61
N THR A 56 2.50 10.30 0.58
CA THR A 56 1.30 10.88 1.21
C THR A 56 0.72 11.99 0.33
N GLN A 57 1.58 12.83 -0.28
CA GLN A 57 1.15 13.87 -1.21
C GLN A 57 0.58 13.28 -2.51
N ILE A 58 1.22 12.26 -3.08
CA ILE A 58 0.77 11.60 -4.31
C ILE A 58 -0.59 10.94 -4.11
N MET A 59 -0.73 10.18 -3.03
CA MET A 59 -1.97 9.51 -2.65
C MET A 59 -3.11 10.52 -2.42
N ALA A 60 -2.79 11.70 -1.89
CA ALA A 60 -3.77 12.73 -1.60
C ALA A 60 -4.04 13.68 -2.79
N ALA A 61 -3.27 13.62 -3.87
CA ALA A 61 -3.35 14.58 -4.98
C ALA A 61 -4.67 14.51 -5.76
N ASP A 62 -5.28 13.32 -5.84
CA ASP A 62 -6.53 13.07 -6.57
C ASP A 62 -7.80 13.35 -5.79
N LEU A 63 -7.69 13.48 -4.47
CA LEU A 63 -8.83 13.85 -3.64
C LEU A 63 -9.20 15.29 -4.04
N SER A 64 -10.23 15.45 -4.87
CA SER A 64 -10.82 16.75 -5.24
C SER A 64 -11.16 17.60 -3.99
N ALA A 65 -11.39 16.91 -2.86
CA ALA A 65 -11.56 17.44 -1.53
C ALA A 65 -10.31 18.10 -0.90
N ASN A 66 -9.09 17.78 -1.33
CA ASN A 66 -7.86 18.21 -0.67
C ASN A 66 -7.66 19.73 -0.77
N LYS A 67 -8.11 20.35 -1.87
CA LYS A 67 -8.19 21.81 -2.02
C LYS A 67 -9.39 22.44 -1.31
N MET A 68 -10.50 21.72 -1.22
CA MET A 68 -11.77 22.28 -0.72
C MET A 68 -11.85 22.27 0.81
N TYR A 69 -11.18 21.32 1.46
CA TYR A 69 -11.22 21.14 2.91
C TYR A 69 -9.96 21.63 3.63
N GLY A 70 -8.80 21.76 2.98
CA GLY A 70 -7.59 22.30 3.61
C GLY A 70 -7.28 21.63 4.96
N PRO A 71 -7.22 22.36 6.10
CA PRO A 71 -7.02 21.79 7.44
C PRO A 71 -8.07 20.73 7.85
N TRP A 72 -9.22 20.70 7.16
CA TRP A 72 -10.36 19.81 7.39
C TRP A 72 -10.36 18.59 6.48
N ASN A 73 -9.27 18.31 5.76
CA ASN A 73 -9.18 17.07 4.98
C ASN A 73 -9.52 15.88 5.92
N PRO A 74 -10.59 15.11 5.64
CA PRO A 74 -11.01 14.00 6.50
C PRO A 74 -9.94 12.92 6.67
N PHE A 75 -8.97 12.87 5.75
CA PHE A 75 -7.83 11.97 5.76
C PHE A 75 -6.59 12.56 6.44
N GLN A 76 -6.57 13.83 6.86
CA GLN A 76 -5.34 14.47 7.38
C GLN A 76 -4.71 13.69 8.55
N LYS A 77 -5.54 13.21 9.48
CA LYS A 77 -5.07 12.39 10.61
C LYS A 77 -4.49 11.06 10.13
N PHE A 78 -5.15 10.42 9.16
CA PHE A 78 -4.68 9.18 8.56
C PHE A 78 -3.35 9.40 7.82
N LEU A 79 -3.26 10.42 6.97
CA LEU A 79 -2.05 10.78 6.23
C LEU A 79 -0.88 11.12 7.15
N ASN A 80 -1.13 11.83 8.25
CA ASN A 80 -0.12 12.10 9.27
C ASN A 80 0.36 10.81 9.95
N TRP A 81 -0.58 9.92 10.34
CA TRP A 81 -0.25 8.60 10.88
C TRP A 81 0.55 7.77 9.88
N PHE A 82 0.07 7.69 8.63
CA PHE A 82 0.67 6.91 7.54
C PHE A 82 2.09 7.37 7.25
N SER A 83 2.31 8.70 7.21
CA SER A 83 3.63 9.30 6.96
C SER A 83 4.71 8.88 7.97
N ARG A 84 4.29 8.46 9.17
CA ARG A 84 5.12 8.06 10.30
C ARG A 84 5.04 6.56 10.60
N ASN A 85 4.18 5.81 9.93
CA ASN A 85 3.95 4.42 10.28
C ASN A 85 5.09 3.52 9.75
N ARG A 86 5.73 2.77 10.65
CA ARG A 86 6.86 1.87 10.32
C ARG A 86 6.43 0.72 9.43
N THR A 87 5.22 0.20 9.61
CA THR A 87 4.66 -0.85 8.74
C THR A 87 4.46 -0.31 7.33
N ALA A 88 3.90 0.88 7.15
CA ALA A 88 3.76 1.51 5.84
C ALA A 88 5.10 1.74 5.15
N LYS A 89 6.13 2.15 5.90
CA LYS A 89 7.50 2.27 5.42
C LYS A 89 8.06 0.94 4.94
N LYS A 90 7.92 -0.13 5.74
CA LYS A 90 8.37 -1.48 5.36
C LYS A 90 7.70 -1.97 4.08
N VAL A 91 6.38 -1.75 3.95
CA VAL A 91 5.64 -2.09 2.74
C VAL A 91 6.15 -1.31 1.54
N LYS A 92 6.24 0.03 1.65
CA LYS A 92 6.76 0.86 0.57
C LYS A 92 8.14 0.39 0.12
N ASN A 93 9.05 0.17 1.07
CA ASN A 93 10.42 -0.24 0.76
C ASN A 93 10.47 -1.62 0.09
N GLY A 94 9.66 -2.58 0.56
CA GLY A 94 9.60 -3.89 -0.05
C GLY A 94 9.06 -3.86 -1.48
N LEU A 95 8.00 -3.06 -1.74
CA LEU A 95 7.47 -2.86 -3.09
C LEU A 95 8.48 -2.12 -3.99
N CYS A 96 9.12 -1.06 -3.50
CA CYS A 96 10.12 -0.34 -4.26
C CYS A 96 11.40 -1.15 -4.51
N GLY A 97 11.68 -2.17 -3.69
CA GLY A 97 12.75 -3.14 -3.94
C GLY A 97 12.50 -4.06 -5.14
N ILE A 98 11.25 -4.17 -5.59
CA ILE A 98 10.85 -4.92 -6.79
C ILE A 98 10.15 -4.02 -7.83
N ALA A 99 10.44 -2.72 -7.81
CA ALA A 99 9.73 -1.72 -8.61
C ALA A 99 9.77 -2.00 -10.12
N ASP A 100 10.91 -2.45 -10.65
CA ASP A 100 11.05 -2.81 -12.07
C ASP A 100 10.12 -3.96 -12.46
N GLU A 101 9.97 -4.95 -11.57
CA GLU A 101 9.07 -6.08 -11.79
C GLU A 101 7.60 -5.66 -11.70
N ILE A 102 7.25 -4.80 -10.73
CA ILE A 102 5.90 -4.23 -10.64
C ILE A 102 5.58 -3.42 -11.90
N GLN A 103 6.51 -2.57 -12.36
CA GLN A 103 6.33 -1.77 -13.57
C GLN A 103 6.15 -2.68 -14.80
N ARG A 104 7.00 -3.70 -14.95
CA ARG A 104 6.88 -4.70 -16.02
C ARG A 104 5.50 -5.38 -16.03
N LEU A 105 5.02 -5.82 -14.87
CA LEU A 105 3.71 -6.47 -14.74
C LEU A 105 2.55 -5.52 -15.07
N ILE A 106 2.67 -4.23 -14.72
CA ILE A 106 1.69 -3.20 -15.09
C ILE A 106 1.69 -2.99 -16.61
N ASP A 107 2.88 -2.84 -17.22
CA ASP A 107 3.04 -2.60 -18.65
C ASP A 107 2.53 -3.78 -19.51
N GLU A 108 2.65 -5.01 -18.98
CA GLU A 108 2.13 -6.23 -19.60
C GLU A 108 0.63 -6.48 -19.35
N GLU A 109 -0.07 -5.57 -18.66
CA GLU A 109 -1.47 -5.73 -18.24
C GLU A 109 -1.72 -7.06 -17.52
N ALA A 110 -0.76 -7.47 -16.67
CA ALA A 110 -0.85 -8.72 -15.93
C ALA A 110 -2.07 -8.74 -14.99
N GLU A 111 -2.55 -9.95 -14.70
CA GLU A 111 -3.60 -10.17 -13.70
C GLU A 111 -3.18 -9.55 -12.35
N LEU A 112 -4.11 -8.86 -11.68
CA LEU A 112 -3.86 -8.21 -10.38
C LEU A 112 -3.31 -9.18 -9.35
N LYS A 113 -3.72 -10.45 -9.41
CA LYS A 113 -3.18 -11.52 -8.59
C LYS A 113 -1.66 -11.69 -8.71
N LYS A 114 -1.08 -11.56 -9.92
CA LYS A 114 0.38 -11.67 -10.11
C LYS A 114 1.13 -10.51 -9.45
N LEU A 115 0.57 -9.30 -9.52
CA LEU A 115 1.11 -8.14 -8.81
C LEU A 115 1.09 -8.36 -7.29
N LEU A 116 -0.02 -8.91 -6.76
CA LEU A 116 -0.14 -9.25 -5.34
C LEU A 116 0.83 -10.35 -4.91
N GLU A 117 1.01 -11.39 -5.72
CA GLU A 117 1.96 -12.46 -5.47
C GLU A 117 3.40 -11.94 -5.39
N ALA A 118 3.84 -11.16 -6.37
CA ALA A 118 5.17 -10.55 -6.39
C ALA A 118 5.39 -9.64 -5.16
N ALA A 119 4.41 -8.78 -4.87
CA ALA A 119 4.42 -7.89 -3.73
C ALA A 119 4.52 -8.64 -2.39
N LEU A 120 3.66 -9.63 -2.17
CA LEU A 120 3.63 -10.41 -0.93
C LEU A 120 4.92 -11.22 -0.74
N LEU A 121 5.49 -11.76 -1.81
CA LEU A 121 6.80 -12.42 -1.76
C LEU A 121 7.90 -11.43 -1.33
N ALA A 122 7.92 -10.23 -1.91
CA ALA A 122 8.91 -9.20 -1.54
C ALA A 122 8.76 -8.77 -0.08
N ILE A 123 7.53 -8.55 0.40
CA ILE A 123 7.29 -8.22 1.81
C ILE A 123 7.69 -9.39 2.72
N ALA A 124 7.23 -10.60 2.42
CA ALA A 124 7.53 -11.77 3.23
C ALA A 124 9.04 -12.07 3.29
N ALA A 125 9.78 -11.79 2.22
CA ALA A 125 11.25 -11.87 2.22
C ALA A 125 11.90 -10.84 3.15
N GLY A 126 11.33 -9.63 3.25
CA GLY A 126 11.87 -8.54 4.07
C GLY A 126 11.53 -8.64 5.56
N ILE A 127 10.33 -9.08 5.92
CA ILE A 127 9.85 -9.05 7.32
C ILE A 127 9.42 -10.41 7.88
N GLY A 128 9.39 -11.45 7.05
CA GLY A 128 8.88 -12.78 7.40
C GLY A 128 7.36 -12.89 7.25
N ILE A 129 6.88 -14.04 6.77
CA ILE A 129 5.46 -14.26 6.48
C ILE A 129 4.58 -14.14 7.74
N GLY A 130 5.08 -14.58 8.91
CA GLY A 130 4.35 -14.50 10.18
C GLY A 130 4.20 -13.08 10.74
N ALA A 131 4.93 -12.10 10.19
CA ALA A 131 4.80 -10.69 10.57
C ALA A 131 3.77 -9.94 9.71
N ILE A 132 3.24 -10.56 8.65
CA ILE A 132 2.21 -9.96 7.81
C ILE A 132 0.87 -10.04 8.53
N ASN A 133 0.36 -8.88 8.93
CA ASN A 133 -0.92 -8.72 9.60
C ASN A 133 -1.93 -8.01 8.68
N PRO A 134 -3.22 -7.93 9.05
CA PRO A 134 -4.23 -7.27 8.22
C PRO A 134 -3.93 -5.80 7.90
N VAL A 135 -3.31 -5.05 8.81
CA VAL A 135 -2.93 -3.63 8.57
C VAL A 135 -1.90 -3.54 7.44
N LEU A 136 -0.91 -4.43 7.46
CA LEU A 136 0.09 -4.51 6.41
C LEU A 136 -0.54 -4.81 5.05
N LEU A 137 -1.46 -5.77 4.99
CA LEU A 137 -2.17 -6.14 3.76
C LEU A 137 -2.98 -4.96 3.20
N THR A 138 -3.69 -4.25 4.08
CA THR A 138 -4.42 -3.03 3.70
C THR A 138 -3.47 -1.97 3.14
N ILE A 139 -2.30 -1.74 3.76
CA ILE A 139 -1.32 -0.80 3.25
C ILE A 139 -0.72 -1.26 1.91
N LEU A 140 -0.45 -2.56 1.76
CA LEU A 140 0.05 -3.15 0.52
C LEU A 140 -0.92 -2.92 -0.63
N VAL A 141 -2.22 -3.18 -0.42
CA VAL A 141 -3.26 -2.92 -1.42
C VAL A 141 -3.33 -1.44 -1.76
N GLY A 142 -3.30 -0.54 -0.75
CA GLY A 142 -3.32 0.90 -0.97
C GLY A 142 -2.11 1.44 -1.74
N ILE A 143 -0.90 0.97 -1.42
CA ILE A 143 0.32 1.40 -2.12
C ILE A 143 0.36 0.82 -3.54
N LEU A 144 0.02 -0.46 -3.74
CA LEU A 144 -0.06 -1.06 -5.08
C LEU A 144 -1.10 -0.35 -5.96
N ALA A 145 -2.28 -0.06 -5.44
CA ALA A 145 -3.28 0.70 -6.17
C ALA A 145 -2.74 2.08 -6.58
N THR A 146 -1.99 2.74 -5.69
CA THR A 146 -1.34 4.03 -5.99
C THR A 146 -0.30 3.87 -7.09
N MET A 147 0.52 2.82 -7.06
CA MET A 147 1.51 2.53 -8.11
C MET A 147 0.84 2.30 -9.48
N ILE A 148 -0.27 1.57 -9.53
CA ILE A 148 -1.03 1.32 -10.77
C ILE A 148 -1.67 2.61 -11.30
N LEU A 149 -2.28 3.42 -10.43
CA LEU A 149 -2.99 4.64 -10.83
C LEU A 149 -2.07 5.82 -11.14
N LYS A 150 -0.91 5.90 -10.48
CA LYS A 150 0.00 7.06 -10.51
C LYS A 150 1.38 6.77 -11.08
N GLY A 151 1.68 5.51 -11.38
CA GLY A 151 2.97 5.05 -11.86
C GLY A 151 3.92 4.70 -10.72
N VAL A 152 4.73 3.66 -10.93
CA VAL A 152 5.67 3.14 -9.92
C VAL A 152 6.75 4.17 -9.57
N SER A 153 7.28 4.87 -10.58
CA SER A 153 8.30 5.91 -10.40
C SER A 153 7.84 7.04 -9.47
N SER A 154 6.57 7.42 -9.54
CA SER A 154 6.01 8.45 -8.65
C SER A 154 6.10 8.02 -7.18
N VAL A 155 5.79 6.76 -6.90
CA VAL A 155 5.77 6.20 -5.54
C VAL A 155 7.19 5.99 -5.01
N CYS A 156 8.10 5.51 -5.86
CA CYS A 156 9.45 5.12 -5.46
C CYS A 156 10.51 6.22 -5.59
N GLY A 157 10.23 7.30 -6.32
CA GLY A 157 11.04 8.51 -6.33
C GLY A 157 12.32 8.43 -7.17
N PHE A 158 12.32 7.67 -8.27
CA PHE A 158 13.43 7.54 -9.21
C PHE A 158 12.96 7.66 -10.66
#